data_AF-A0A3Q9BJM5-F1
#
_entry.id   AF-A0A3Q9BJM5-F1
#
_cell.length_a   1.000
_cell.length_b   1.000
_cell.length_c   1.000
_cell.angle_alpha   90.00
_cell.angle_beta   90.00
_cell.angle_gamma   90.00
#
_symmetry.space_group_name_H-M   'P 1'
#
loop_
_entity.id
_entity.type
_entity.pdbx_description
1 polymer ?
#
loop_
_entity_poly.entity_id
_entity_poly.type
_entity_poly.pdbx_seq_one_letter_code
_entity_poly.pdbx_strand_id
1 'polypeptide(L)'
;MSNKQLKNATVFTLLSVLYPVYLFSTKEPDTIATISLLLAIFFPIVGVIFGLNVKDKRFKWAFVIINILVLAIFSNYALTILF
;
A
#
# COMPACT_ATOMS: atom_id res chain seq x y z
N MET A 1 19.40 -3.82 15.52
CA MET A 1 18.51 -2.74 15.00
C MET A 1 18.08 -2.90 13.53
N SER A 2 18.89 -3.47 12.62
CA SER A 2 18.57 -3.59 11.17
C SER A 2 17.28 -4.41 10.86
N ASN A 3 17.07 -5.52 11.55
CA ASN A 3 16.00 -6.48 11.19
C ASN A 3 14.56 -5.94 11.41
N LYS A 4 14.35 -5.07 12.41
CA LYS A 4 13.01 -4.54 12.73
C LYS A 4 12.49 -3.57 11.66
N GLN A 5 13.36 -2.72 11.12
CA GLN A 5 13.01 -1.77 10.06
C GLN A 5 12.67 -2.51 8.76
N LEU A 6 13.49 -3.49 8.39
CA LEU A 6 13.27 -4.31 7.20
C LEU A 6 11.99 -5.14 7.31
N LYS A 7 11.75 -5.77 8.47
CA LYS A 7 10.52 -6.52 8.75
C LYS A 7 9.27 -5.63 8.63
N ASN A 8 9.30 -4.44 9.24
CA ASN A 8 8.18 -3.51 9.16
C ASN A 8 7.92 -3.04 7.72
N ALA A 9 8.98 -2.64 7.00
CA ALA A 9 8.85 -2.26 5.58
C ALA A 9 8.25 -3.38 4.74
N THR A 10 8.66 -4.63 4.98
CA THR A 10 8.12 -5.80 4.29
C THR A 10 6.65 -6.01 4.60
N VAL A 11 6.27 -6.00 5.88
CA VAL A 11 4.87 -6.22 6.30
C VAL A 11 3.95 -5.14 5.73
N PHE A 12 4.34 -3.87 5.82
CA PHE A 12 3.50 -2.78 5.30
C PHE A 12 3.43 -2.76 3.77
N THR A 13 4.50 -3.18 3.08
CA THR A 13 4.47 -3.36 1.61
C THR A 13 3.56 -4.54 1.22
N LEU A 14 3.55 -5.62 1.99
CA LEU A 14 2.61 -6.72 1.75
C LEU A 14 1.16 -6.27 2.01
N LEU A 15 0.91 -5.55 3.10
CA LEU A 15 -0.42 -5.02 3.40
C LEU A 15 -0.90 -4.04 2.33
N SER A 16 -0.02 -3.18 1.83
CA SER A 16 -0.36 -2.22 0.78
C SER A 16 -0.75 -2.89 -0.53
N VAL A 17 -0.21 -4.08 -0.83
CA VAL A 17 -0.60 -4.85 -2.01
C VAL A 17 -1.84 -5.69 -1.74
N LEU A 18 -1.80 -6.52 -0.69
CA LEU A 18 -2.81 -7.56 -0.46
C LEU A 18 -4.18 -6.97 -0.10
N TYR A 19 -4.22 -5.91 0.70
CA TYR A 19 -5.49 -5.34 1.15
C TYR A 19 -6.29 -4.72 -0.02
N PRO A 20 -5.72 -3.82 -0.84
CA PRO A 20 -6.45 -3.29 -1.99
C PRO A 20 -6.79 -4.36 -3.02
N VAL A 21 -5.88 -5.29 -3.31
CA VAL A 21 -6.16 -6.41 -4.23
C VAL A 21 -7.36 -7.21 -3.75
N TYR A 22 -7.40 -7.59 -2.47
CA TYR A 22 -8.55 -8.28 -1.89
C TYR A 22 -9.82 -7.44 -2.01
N LEU A 23 -9.76 -6.16 -1.63
CA LEU A 23 -10.91 -5.27 -1.63
C LEU A 23 -11.53 -5.15 -3.03
N PHE A 24 -10.72 -4.81 -4.03
CA PHE A 24 -11.19 -4.55 -5.39
C PHE A 24 -11.47 -5.82 -6.21
N SER A 25 -10.93 -6.99 -5.80
CA SER A 25 -11.20 -8.25 -6.52
C SER A 25 -12.40 -9.02 -5.96
N THR A 26 -12.83 -8.74 -4.72
CA THR A 26 -13.87 -9.54 -4.05
C THR A 26 -15.13 -8.77 -3.70
N LYS A 27 -15.11 -7.44 -3.78
CA LYS A 27 -16.26 -6.60 -3.48
C LYS A 27 -16.74 -5.90 -4.74
N GLU A 28 -18.05 -5.85 -4.89
CA GLU A 28 -18.67 -5.02 -5.91
C GLU A 28 -18.40 -3.54 -5.57
N PRO A 29 -18.04 -2.70 -6.56
CA PRO A 29 -17.71 -1.29 -6.38
C PRO A 29 -18.68 -0.54 -5.45
N ASP A 30 -19.98 -0.74 -5.69
CA ASP A 30 -21.09 -0.03 -5.03
C ASP A 30 -21.27 -0.43 -3.55
N THR A 31 -20.66 -1.54 -3.15
CA THR A 31 -20.74 -2.10 -1.78
C THR A 31 -19.52 -1.78 -0.93
N ILE A 32 -18.47 -1.18 -1.52
CA ILE A 32 -17.24 -0.88 -0.82
C ILE A 32 -17.46 0.35 0.08
N ALA A 33 -17.27 0.16 1.39
CA ALA A 33 -17.31 1.28 2.34
C ALA A 33 -16.18 2.27 2.06
N THR A 34 -16.47 3.57 2.15
CA THR A 34 -15.48 4.66 1.97
C THR A 34 -14.26 4.49 2.89
N ILE A 35 -14.46 3.98 4.12
CA ILE A 35 -13.37 3.70 5.07
C ILE A 35 -12.41 2.64 4.51
N SER A 36 -12.92 1.63 3.80
CA SER A 36 -12.09 0.60 3.17
C SER A 36 -11.29 1.17 2.01
N LEU A 37 -11.86 2.08 1.21
CA LEU A 37 -11.11 2.81 0.18
C LEU A 37 -9.99 3.66 0.79
N LEU A 38 -10.28 4.38 1.87
CA LEU A 38 -9.27 5.18 2.58
C LEU A 38 -8.13 4.30 3.11
N LEU A 39 -8.45 3.14 3.68
CA LEU A 39 -7.44 2.17 4.13
C LEU A 39 -6.59 1.64 2.97
N ALA A 40 -7.20 1.39 1.80
CA ALA A 40 -6.49 0.93 0.61
C ALA A 40 -5.46 1.93 0.09
N ILE A 41 -5.72 3.23 0.28
CA ILE A 41 -4.79 4.33 -0.06
C ILE A 41 -3.77 4.56 1.09
N PHE A 42 -4.21 4.39 2.34
CA PHE A 42 -3.38 4.64 3.51
C PHE A 42 -2.23 3.63 3.69
N PHE A 43 -2.47 2.34 3.49
CA PHE A 43 -1.44 1.31 3.64
C PHE A 43 -0.20 1.54 2.74
N PRO A 44 -0.34 1.85 1.44
CA PRO A 44 0.78 2.22 0.59
C PRO A 44 1.58 3.42 1.12
N ILE A 45 0.91 4.47 1.62
CA ILE A 45 1.59 5.65 2.19
C ILE A 45 2.46 5.23 3.39
N VAL A 46 1.91 4.42 4.29
CA VAL A 46 2.64 3.89 5.43
C VAL A 46 3.81 3.01 4.96
N GLY A 47 3.62 2.18 3.95
CA GLY A 47 4.67 1.37 3.34
C GLY A 47 5.83 2.20 2.77
N VAL A 48 5.56 3.34 2.13
CA VAL A 48 6.59 4.29 1.69
C VAL A 48 7.40 4.82 2.87
N ILE A 49 6.73 5.26 3.95
CA ILE A 49 7.38 5.80 5.15
C ILE A 49 8.32 4.75 5.77
N PHE A 50 7.87 3.51 5.91
CA PHE A 50 8.72 2.44 6.42
C PHE A 50 9.83 2.03 5.44
N GLY A 51 9.57 2.05 4.14
CA GLY A 51 10.56 1.81 3.10
C GLY A 51 11.71 2.81 3.14
N LEU A 52 11.42 4.10 3.30
CA LEU A 52 12.43 5.17 3.40
C LEU A 52 13.38 5.00 4.60
N ASN A 53 12.89 4.36 5.66
CA ASN A 53 13.63 4.06 6.89
C ASN A 53 14.55 2.84 6.79
N VAL A 54 14.51 2.06 5.70
CA VAL A 54 15.40 0.91 5.49
C VAL A 54 16.83 1.39 5.24
N LYS A 55 17.83 0.82 5.92
CA LYS A 55 19.23 1.26 5.79
C LYS A 55 19.89 0.84 4.47
N ASP A 56 19.53 -0.34 3.97
CA ASP A 56 20.04 -0.85 2.70
C ASP A 56 19.41 -0.09 1.53
N LYS A 57 20.24 0.59 0.72
CA LYS A 57 19.79 1.40 -0.42
C LYS A 57 19.01 0.59 -1.46
N ARG A 58 19.40 -0.67 -1.71
CA ARG A 58 18.76 -1.49 -2.75
C ARG A 58 17.33 -1.84 -2.34
N PHE A 59 17.17 -2.33 -1.10
CA PHE A 59 15.85 -2.69 -0.57
C PHE A 59 14.98 -1.47 -0.27
N LYS A 60 15.57 -0.35 0.20
CA LYS A 60 14.85 0.92 0.40
C LYS A 60 14.06 1.32 -0.83
N TRP A 61 14.76 1.46 -1.97
CA TRP A 61 14.11 1.94 -3.19
C TRP A 61 13.12 0.92 -3.75
N ALA A 62 13.38 -0.38 -3.61
CA ALA A 62 12.42 -1.41 -3.98
C ALA A 62 11.09 -1.25 -3.22
N PHE A 63 11.12 -1.14 -1.89
CA PHE A 63 9.90 -0.95 -1.09
C PHE A 63 9.20 0.37 -1.44
N VAL A 64 9.94 1.46 -1.58
CA VAL A 64 9.37 2.77 -1.91
C VAL A 64 8.66 2.73 -3.27
N ILE A 65 9.33 2.22 -4.30
CA ILE A 65 8.77 2.16 -5.66
C ILE A 65 7.52 1.27 -5.69
N ILE A 66 7.55 0.10 -5.06
CA ILE A 66 6.40 -0.80 -5.01
C ILE A 66 5.20 -0.10 -4.37
N ASN A 67 5.39 0.53 -3.20
CA ASN A 67 4.28 1.21 -2.52
C ASN A 67 3.77 2.43 -3.30
N ILE A 68 4.63 3.18 -4.00
CA ILE A 68 4.19 4.29 -4.86
C ILE A 68 3.37 3.78 -6.05
N LEU A 69 3.80 2.69 -6.71
CA LEU A 69 3.05 2.10 -7.83
C LEU A 69 1.68 1.61 -7.38
N VAL A 70 1.64 0.88 -6.27
CA VAL A 70 0.40 0.42 -5.64
C VAL A 70 -0.52 1.61 -5.31
N LEU A 71 0.03 2.67 -4.69
CA LEU A 71 -0.72 3.87 -4.38
C LEU A 71 -1.33 4.48 -5.65
N ALA A 72 -0.55 4.65 -6.71
CA ALA A 72 -1.02 5.24 -7.96
C ALA A 72 -2.15 4.42 -8.61
N ILE A 73 -1.98 3.09 -8.69
CA ILE A 73 -2.98 2.20 -9.27
C ILE A 73 -4.27 2.26 -8.46
N PHE A 74 -4.21 2.06 -7.14
CA PHE A 74 -5.42 1.96 -6.33
C PHE A 74 -6.07 3.30 -6.02
N SER A 75 -5.33 4.41 -6.08
CA SER A 75 -5.93 5.75 -6.04
C SER A 75 -6.80 5.98 -7.27
N ASN A 76 -6.36 5.53 -8.46
CA ASN A 76 -7.17 5.63 -9.67
C ASN A 76 -8.47 4.82 -9.54
N TYR A 77 -8.39 3.56 -9.08
CA TYR A 77 -9.57 2.74 -8.82
C TYR A 77 -10.52 3.39 -7.80
N ALA A 78 -9.99 3.91 -6.69
CA ALA A 78 -10.80 4.57 -5.68
C ALA A 78 -11.50 5.82 -6.22
N LEU A 79 -10.84 6.61 -7.06
CA LEU A 79 -11.45 7.77 -7.71
C LEU A 79 -12.60 7.36 -8.64
N THR A 80 -12.45 6.27 -9.42
CA THR A 80 -13.53 5.74 -10.28
C THR A 80 -14.75 5.25 -9.50
N ILE A 81 -14.59 4.86 -8.24
CA ILE A 81 -15.71 4.39 -7.40
C ILE A 81 -16.40 5.57 -6.70
N LEU A 82 -15.67 6.65 -6.44
CA LEU A 82 -16.17 7.82 -5.71
C LEU A 82 -16.81 8.89 -6.62
N PHE A 83 -16.49 8.91 -7.91
CA PHE A 83 -16.92 9.91 -8.89
C PHE A 83 -17.45 9.24 -10.16
#